data_AF-A0A3N5BHF4-F1
#
_entry.id   AF-A0A3N5BHF4-F1
#
_cell.length_a   1.000
_cell.length_b   1.000
_cell.length_c   1.000
_cell.angle_alpha   90.00
_cell.angle_beta   90.00
_cell.angle_gamma   90.00
#
_symmetry.space_group_name_H-M   'P 1'
#
loop_
_entity.id
_entity.type
_entity.pdbx_description
1 polymer ?
#
loop_
_entity_poly.entity_id
_entity_poly.type
_entity_poly.pdbx_seq_one_letter_code
_entity_poly.pdbx_strand_id
1 'polypeptide(L)'
;MPAKADIDFQKDLFDAATNMRGSVAPADYKHYVLPLIFLRYLSNKYEQRREELDELVKDPNSDWYSPDEEMQKVIKEDPDMYMAENVYVVPEESRWSYILKHAKQPNIKEILDNAMKRLEEENPDLEGMLPRIFQGSNLPAENVSGLIEIFSRDVFSANDERSVDVLGRVYEYFISEFASTEGQRGGEFYTPYSVVSLLVRMLEPIKGTVFDPACGSGGMFIQSEEYSPRRHELSFYGQENVTTTARLGKMNVLLHGLNADMRLGNSLLDDQFPDLKADYVIANPPFNQDSWGADRISNDDPRLIGPVTDSNANYMWMQHFFSHLSEEGSAGFVMANGAMTTNQKGEKPVREWFIDNGYIDCVVTLPEKLFLSTGIPVCLFFLSKNRDGKGEYRERHNEILFIDARQKGSSVSRRQKALSEEEIDEIADVYHKFKFDEEPIEDVAGFCKVSTLNAVKENDYKLTPGIYVGTEEVEGDGIPFEEKMEELRTRLLKQFEESDRLQEKIKKDLEGLI
;
A
#
# COMPACT_ATOMS: atom_id res chain seq x y z
N MET A 1 19.88 15.79 1.21
CA MET A 1 20.14 15.52 2.64
C MET A 1 19.40 16.55 3.50
N PRO A 2 18.18 16.19 3.94
CA PRO A 2 17.79 16.32 5.36
C PRO A 2 17.08 15.07 5.94
N ALA A 3 16.82 14.01 5.16
CA ALA A 3 16.04 12.84 5.60
C ALA A 3 16.67 11.98 6.73
N LYS A 4 17.97 12.13 7.00
CA LYS A 4 18.68 11.23 7.94
C LYS A 4 18.40 11.52 9.41
N ALA A 5 18.01 12.75 9.77
CA ALA A 5 17.70 13.13 11.15
C ALA A 5 16.26 12.75 11.56
N ASP A 6 15.32 12.73 10.60
CA ASP A 6 13.91 12.39 10.86
C ASP A 6 13.70 10.89 11.10
N ILE A 7 14.47 10.03 10.42
CA ILE A 7 14.38 8.56 10.53
C ILE A 7 14.77 8.05 11.93
N ASP A 8 15.77 8.67 12.57
CA ASP A 8 16.22 8.23 13.90
C ASP A 8 15.15 8.47 14.98
N PHE A 9 14.37 9.55 14.85
CA PHE A 9 13.33 9.88 15.83
C PHE A 9 12.13 8.90 15.79
N GLN A 10 11.62 8.57 14.60
CA GLN A 10 10.48 7.64 14.47
C GLN A 10 10.85 6.24 14.99
N LYS A 11 12.07 5.81 14.70
CA LYS A 11 12.62 4.55 15.21
C LYS A 11 12.77 4.56 16.72
N ASP A 12 13.37 5.60 17.30
CA ASP A 12 13.53 5.72 18.75
C ASP A 12 12.19 5.71 19.49
N LEU A 13 11.16 6.34 18.90
CA LEU A 13 9.79 6.28 19.40
C LEU A 13 9.21 4.88 19.32
N PHE A 14 9.37 4.20 18.18
CA PHE A 14 8.87 2.85 18.00
C PHE A 14 9.51 1.86 18.98
N ASP A 15 10.82 1.97 19.19
CA ASP A 15 11.55 1.16 20.17
C ASP A 15 11.06 1.46 21.59
N ALA A 16 10.89 2.74 21.95
CA ALA A 16 10.33 3.15 23.24
C ALA A 16 8.92 2.61 23.46
N ALA A 17 8.04 2.73 22.46
CA ALA A 17 6.68 2.21 22.52
C ALA A 17 6.66 0.68 22.60
N THR A 18 7.52 -0.01 21.85
CA THR A 18 7.62 -1.48 21.87
C THR A 18 8.08 -2.02 23.21
N ASN A 19 8.94 -1.29 23.92
CA ASN A 19 9.33 -1.63 25.29
C ASN A 19 8.15 -1.61 26.28
N MET A 20 7.09 -0.87 25.96
CA MET A 20 5.86 -0.83 26.77
C MET A 20 4.90 -1.98 26.45
N ARG A 21 5.19 -2.88 25.49
CA ARG A 21 4.26 -3.94 25.06
C ARG A 21 3.86 -4.92 26.17
N GLY A 22 4.75 -5.15 27.14
CA GLY A 22 4.54 -6.17 28.18
C GLY A 22 4.33 -7.56 27.56
N SER A 23 3.29 -8.27 27.99
CA SER A 23 2.94 -9.63 27.52
C SER A 23 2.07 -9.67 26.27
N VAL A 24 1.68 -8.52 25.71
CA VAL A 24 0.87 -8.45 24.48
C VAL A 24 1.67 -9.00 23.30
N ALA A 25 1.03 -9.77 22.43
CA ALA A 25 1.68 -10.29 21.23
C ALA A 25 2.05 -9.15 20.27
N PRO A 26 3.17 -9.23 19.53
CA PRO A 26 3.56 -8.19 18.56
C PRO A 26 2.44 -7.82 17.58
N ALA A 27 1.74 -8.83 17.06
CA ALA A 27 0.67 -8.66 16.08
C ALA A 27 -0.55 -7.91 16.63
N ASP A 28 -0.84 -8.06 17.92
CA ASP A 28 -1.97 -7.42 18.57
C ASP A 28 -1.61 -6.01 19.07
N TYR A 29 -0.31 -5.73 19.25
CA TYR A 29 0.13 -4.52 19.93
C TYR A 29 -0.18 -3.24 19.15
N LYS A 30 -0.18 -3.32 17.82
CA LYS A 30 -0.57 -2.20 16.94
C LYS A 30 -1.94 -1.62 17.27
N HIS A 31 -2.88 -2.46 17.72
CA HIS A 31 -4.23 -2.05 18.08
C HIS A 31 -4.32 -1.23 19.37
N TYR A 32 -3.25 -1.17 20.15
CA TYR A 32 -3.17 -0.29 21.34
C TYR A 32 -2.42 1.01 21.02
N VAL A 33 -1.36 0.91 20.22
CA VAL A 33 -0.46 2.04 19.97
C VAL A 33 -1.02 3.00 18.94
N LEU A 34 -1.51 2.49 17.80
CA LEU A 34 -1.99 3.32 16.69
C LEU A 34 -3.22 4.18 17.09
N PRO A 35 -4.22 3.66 17.83
CA PRO A 35 -5.33 4.50 18.30
C PRO A 35 -4.92 5.59 19.28
N LEU A 36 -3.84 5.42 20.06
CA LEU A 36 -3.33 6.47 20.95
C LEU A 36 -2.68 7.60 20.15
N ILE A 37 -1.95 7.28 19.08
CA ILE A 37 -1.41 8.28 18.15
C ILE A 37 -2.56 9.05 17.49
N PHE A 38 -3.60 8.34 17.05
CA PHE A 38 -4.78 8.96 16.45
C PHE A 38 -5.54 9.85 17.45
N LEU A 39 -5.72 9.40 18.69
CA LEU A 39 -6.31 10.19 19.77
C LEU A 39 -5.51 11.46 20.07
N ARG A 40 -4.17 11.35 20.10
CA ARG A 40 -3.27 12.49 20.24
C ARG A 40 -3.45 13.50 19.11
N TYR A 41 -3.56 13.01 17.87
CA TYR A 41 -3.81 13.84 16.70
C TYR A 41 -5.14 14.60 16.81
N LEU A 42 -6.24 13.90 17.09
CA LEU A 42 -7.57 14.52 17.20
C LEU A 42 -7.56 15.61 18.27
N SER A 43 -6.96 15.31 19.44
CA SER A 43 -6.83 16.30 20.50
C SER A 43 -5.98 17.51 20.09
N ASN A 44 -4.88 17.32 19.36
CA ASN A 44 -4.05 18.43 18.90
C ASN A 44 -4.78 19.32 17.89
N LYS A 45 -5.46 18.71 16.91
CA LYS A 45 -6.25 19.43 15.91
C LYS A 45 -7.37 20.25 16.56
N TYR A 46 -8.05 19.66 17.54
CA TYR A 46 -9.09 20.35 18.29
C TYR A 46 -8.55 21.53 19.11
N GLU A 47 -7.44 21.35 19.84
CA GLU A 47 -6.84 22.44 20.62
C GLU A 47 -6.28 23.55 19.71
N GLN A 48 -5.68 23.20 18.58
CA GLN A 48 -5.22 24.19 17.58
C GLN A 48 -6.41 25.03 17.09
N ARG A 49 -7.51 24.38 16.68
CA ARG A 49 -8.71 25.09 16.22
C ARG A 49 -9.32 25.95 17.34
N ARG A 50 -9.26 25.47 18.58
CA ARG A 50 -9.71 26.21 19.76
C ARG A 50 -8.91 27.48 20.02
N GLU A 51 -7.60 27.44 19.82
CA GLU A 51 -6.71 28.59 19.93
C GLU A 51 -6.98 29.59 18.80
N GLU A 52 -7.10 29.12 17.56
CA GLU A 52 -7.50 29.94 16.41
C GLU A 52 -8.82 30.66 16.64
N LEU A 53 -9.86 29.95 17.12
CA LEU A 53 -11.15 30.55 17.43
C LEU A 53 -11.04 31.58 18.56
N ASP A 54 -10.17 31.35 19.57
CA ASP A 54 -9.95 32.33 20.64
C ASP A 54 -9.27 33.61 20.15
N GLU A 55 -8.41 33.53 19.12
CA GLU A 55 -7.85 34.69 18.43
C GLU A 55 -8.89 35.38 17.56
N LEU A 56 -9.63 34.62 16.73
CA LEU A 56 -10.62 35.14 15.78
C LEU A 56 -11.76 35.90 16.47
N VAL A 57 -12.23 35.45 17.63
CA VAL A 57 -13.30 36.15 18.35
C VAL A 57 -12.83 37.44 19.02
N LYS A 58 -11.52 37.63 19.17
CA LYS A 58 -10.89 38.80 19.80
C LYS A 58 -10.30 39.79 18.82
N ASP A 59 -9.98 39.38 17.59
CA ASP A 59 -9.44 40.26 16.54
C ASP A 59 -10.55 41.14 15.92
N PRO A 60 -10.50 42.47 16.06
CA PRO A 60 -11.50 43.38 15.47
C PRO A 60 -11.62 43.33 13.94
N ASN A 61 -10.67 42.70 13.24
CA ASN A 61 -10.70 42.54 11.78
C ASN A 61 -11.29 41.20 11.32
N SER A 62 -11.61 40.30 12.25
CA SER A 62 -12.20 38.99 11.98
C SER A 62 -13.71 39.11 11.82
N ASP A 63 -14.28 38.35 10.87
CA ASP A 63 -15.73 38.21 10.70
C ASP A 63 -16.40 37.60 11.94
N TRP A 64 -15.64 36.94 12.81
CA TRP A 64 -16.10 36.30 14.05
C TRP A 64 -15.88 37.16 15.30
N TYR A 65 -15.41 38.39 15.15
CA TYR A 65 -15.15 39.30 16.27
C TYR A 65 -16.41 39.57 17.09
N SER A 66 -16.29 39.46 18.42
CA SER A 66 -17.31 39.93 19.34
C SER A 66 -16.70 40.63 20.55
N PRO A 67 -17.15 41.85 20.91
CA PRO A 67 -16.73 42.49 22.16
C PRO A 67 -17.41 41.91 23.42
N ASP A 68 -18.42 41.05 23.25
CA ASP A 68 -19.15 40.38 24.35
C ASP A 68 -18.57 39.00 24.64
N GLU A 69 -18.08 38.78 25.87
CA GLU A 69 -17.46 37.52 26.31
C GLU A 69 -18.41 36.32 26.25
N GLU A 70 -19.72 36.53 26.48
CA GLU A 70 -20.71 35.44 26.37
C GLU A 70 -20.86 34.99 24.91
N MET A 71 -20.95 35.94 23.98
CA MET A 71 -20.98 35.62 22.55
C MET A 71 -19.67 34.97 22.07
N GLN A 72 -18.51 35.40 22.56
CA GLN A 72 -17.23 34.72 22.27
C GLN A 72 -17.25 33.26 22.73
N LYS A 73 -17.86 32.98 23.89
CA LYS A 73 -17.98 31.62 24.41
C LYS A 73 -18.91 30.78 23.54
N VAL A 74 -20.06 31.32 23.15
CA VAL A 74 -21.01 30.64 22.25
C VAL A 74 -20.32 30.23 20.94
N ILE A 75 -19.58 31.14 20.30
CA ILE A 75 -18.86 30.84 19.05
C ILE A 75 -17.81 29.74 19.27
N LYS A 76 -17.05 29.80 20.37
CA LYS A 76 -16.01 28.80 20.67
C LYS A 76 -16.57 27.43 21.03
N GLU A 77 -17.79 27.35 21.54
CA GLU A 77 -18.43 26.07 21.92
C GLU A 77 -19.30 25.51 20.79
N ASP A 78 -19.48 26.24 19.69
CA ASP A 78 -20.26 25.82 18.53
C ASP A 78 -19.54 24.72 17.73
N PRO A 79 -20.09 23.49 17.64
CA PRO A 79 -19.52 22.40 16.86
C PRO A 79 -19.30 22.74 15.37
N ASP A 80 -20.16 23.58 14.79
CA ASP A 80 -20.11 23.92 13.36
C ASP A 80 -18.80 24.65 13.01
N MET A 81 -18.24 25.41 13.97
CA MET A 81 -16.96 26.13 13.82
C MET A 81 -15.75 25.20 13.69
N TYR A 82 -15.89 23.95 14.13
CA TYR A 82 -14.86 22.91 14.01
C TYR A 82 -15.10 22.06 12.77
N MET A 83 -16.35 21.64 12.53
CA MET A 83 -16.71 20.83 11.36
C MET A 83 -16.39 21.55 10.04
N ALA A 84 -16.56 22.88 9.99
CA ALA A 84 -16.23 23.70 8.81
C ALA A 84 -14.75 23.58 8.38
N GLU A 85 -13.85 23.24 9.30
CA GLU A 85 -12.41 23.04 9.04
C GLU A 85 -11.99 21.57 9.11
N ASN A 86 -12.94 20.63 9.04
CA ASN A 86 -12.73 19.19 9.20
C ASN A 86 -12.05 18.81 10.54
N VAL A 87 -12.40 19.53 11.62
CA VAL A 87 -11.92 19.26 12.97
C VAL A 87 -13.03 18.59 13.77
N TYR A 88 -12.74 17.39 14.30
CA TYR A 88 -13.65 16.68 15.18
C TYR A 88 -13.74 17.35 16.55
N VAL A 89 -14.95 17.36 17.13
CA VAL A 89 -15.16 17.88 18.48
C VAL A 89 -14.60 16.87 19.48
N VAL A 90 -13.73 17.34 20.39
CA VAL A 90 -13.10 16.48 21.40
C VAL A 90 -13.63 16.85 22.80
N PRO A 91 -14.51 16.01 23.39
CA PRO A 91 -15.03 16.23 24.75
C PRO A 91 -13.90 16.33 25.77
N GLU A 92 -14.11 17.06 26.86
CA GLU A 92 -13.06 17.35 27.86
C GLU A 92 -12.35 16.07 28.35
N GLU A 93 -13.10 15.03 28.66
CA GLU A 93 -12.56 13.75 29.16
C GLU A 93 -11.82 12.95 28.09
N SER A 94 -11.98 13.32 26.83
CA SER A 94 -11.31 12.70 25.68
C SER A 94 -10.11 13.51 25.18
N ARG A 95 -9.89 14.71 25.71
CA ARG A 95 -8.72 15.53 25.38
C ARG A 95 -7.46 14.88 25.94
N TRP A 96 -6.39 14.96 25.18
CA TRP A 96 -5.10 14.37 25.57
C TRP A 96 -4.57 14.97 26.88
N SER A 97 -4.81 16.26 27.13
CA SER A 97 -4.45 16.93 28.38
C SER A 97 -5.14 16.32 29.60
N TYR A 98 -6.42 15.95 29.48
CA TYR A 98 -7.16 15.23 30.52
C TYR A 98 -6.58 13.85 30.74
N ILE A 99 -6.36 13.09 29.67
CA ILE A 99 -5.79 11.73 29.73
C ILE A 99 -4.41 11.75 30.39
N LEU A 100 -3.53 12.66 29.98
CA LEU A 100 -2.20 12.83 30.54
C LEU A 100 -2.23 13.16 32.04
N LYS A 101 -3.12 14.06 32.47
CA LYS A 101 -3.31 14.40 33.89
C LYS A 101 -3.70 13.19 34.74
N HIS A 102 -4.42 12.24 34.16
CA HIS A 102 -4.90 11.03 34.85
C HIS A 102 -4.07 9.77 34.53
N ALA A 103 -2.99 9.88 33.74
CA ALA A 103 -2.20 8.74 33.24
C ALA A 103 -1.70 7.80 34.35
N LYS A 104 -1.37 8.37 35.53
CA LYS A 104 -0.83 7.63 36.68
C LYS A 104 -1.90 6.97 37.56
N GLN A 105 -3.17 7.11 37.22
CA GLN A 105 -4.26 6.53 38.01
C GLN A 105 -4.39 5.02 37.74
N PRO A 106 -4.74 4.20 38.75
CA PRO A 106 -4.92 2.76 38.56
C PRO A 106 -5.97 2.38 37.50
N ASN A 107 -6.95 3.25 37.28
CA ASN A 107 -8.04 3.09 36.32
C ASN A 107 -7.79 3.80 34.98
N ILE A 108 -6.54 4.14 34.61
CA ILE A 108 -6.22 4.81 33.32
C ILE A 108 -6.79 4.06 32.10
N LYS A 109 -6.82 2.73 32.14
CA LYS A 109 -7.42 1.91 31.09
C LYS A 109 -8.90 2.20 30.88
N GLU A 110 -9.63 2.38 31.98
CA GLU A 110 -11.04 2.74 31.93
C GLU A 110 -11.24 4.16 31.42
N ILE A 111 -10.37 5.08 31.83
CA ILE A 111 -10.38 6.46 31.34
C ILE A 111 -10.20 6.49 29.82
N LEU A 112 -9.26 5.71 29.26
CA LEU A 112 -9.05 5.61 27.82
C LEU A 112 -10.25 5.02 27.07
N ASP A 113 -10.80 3.89 27.53
CA ASP A 113 -11.96 3.27 26.88
C ASP A 113 -13.19 4.21 26.91
N ASN A 114 -13.36 4.98 27.99
CA ASN A 114 -14.42 5.98 28.11
C ASN A 114 -14.17 7.21 27.21
N ALA A 115 -12.92 7.67 27.09
CA ALA A 115 -12.54 8.74 26.17
C ALA A 115 -12.84 8.35 24.71
N MET A 116 -12.42 7.15 24.29
CA MET A 116 -12.69 6.63 22.95
C MET A 116 -14.20 6.52 22.68
N LYS A 117 -14.97 6.02 23.66
CA LYS A 117 -16.42 5.95 23.56
C LYS A 117 -17.06 7.33 23.36
N ARG A 118 -16.67 8.33 24.16
CA ARG A 118 -17.25 9.68 24.08
C ARG A 118 -16.91 10.38 22.77
N LEU A 119 -15.70 10.16 22.25
CA LEU A 119 -15.30 10.66 20.93
C LEU A 119 -16.20 10.13 19.81
N GLU A 120 -16.52 8.83 19.81
CA GLU A 120 -17.44 8.24 18.83
C GLU A 120 -18.89 8.73 19.03
N GLU A 121 -19.34 8.90 20.27
CA GLU A 121 -20.69 9.43 20.56
C GLU A 121 -20.88 10.89 20.09
N GLU A 122 -19.82 11.69 20.18
CA GLU A 122 -19.82 13.09 19.74
C GLU A 122 -19.64 13.23 18.22
N ASN A 123 -18.93 12.28 17.59
CA ASN A 123 -18.56 12.35 16.18
C ASN A 123 -19.00 11.06 15.44
N PRO A 124 -20.18 11.05 14.80
CA PRO A 124 -20.72 9.86 14.13
C PRO A 124 -19.79 9.24 13.08
N ASP A 125 -18.99 10.06 12.38
CA ASP A 125 -18.04 9.58 11.36
C ASP A 125 -16.91 8.71 11.94
N LEU A 126 -16.66 8.80 13.25
CA LEU A 126 -15.68 7.99 13.96
C LEU A 126 -16.25 6.65 14.45
N GLU A 127 -17.54 6.36 14.23
CA GLU A 127 -18.19 5.17 14.78
C GLU A 127 -17.46 3.87 14.41
N GLY A 128 -17.04 3.13 15.43
CA GLY A 128 -16.36 1.85 15.28
C GLY A 128 -14.90 1.97 14.84
N MET A 129 -14.30 3.17 14.82
CA MET A 129 -12.87 3.36 14.53
C MET A 129 -11.99 3.17 15.77
N LEU A 130 -12.45 3.60 16.94
CA LEU A 130 -11.66 3.65 18.17
C LEU A 130 -11.89 2.39 19.04
N PRO A 131 -10.88 1.51 19.22
CA PRO A 131 -11.08 0.25 19.92
C PRO A 131 -11.09 0.44 21.45
N ARG A 132 -12.19 0.02 22.08
CA ARG A 132 -12.36 0.02 23.56
C ARG A 132 -11.82 -1.27 24.18
N ILE A 133 -10.50 -1.47 24.05
CA ILE A 133 -9.84 -2.74 24.39
C ILE A 133 -8.90 -2.63 25.60
N PHE A 134 -8.72 -1.44 26.20
CA PHE A 134 -7.69 -1.24 27.22
C PHE A 134 -8.04 -1.93 28.54
N GLN A 135 -9.27 -1.81 29.03
CA GLN A 135 -9.70 -2.42 30.29
C GLN A 135 -9.53 -3.95 30.28
N GLY A 136 -9.94 -4.60 29.19
CA GLY A 136 -9.89 -6.05 29.03
C GLY A 136 -8.52 -6.61 28.67
N SER A 137 -7.53 -5.76 28.40
CA SER A 137 -6.21 -6.18 27.93
C SER A 137 -5.27 -6.65 29.05
N ASN A 138 -4.27 -7.45 28.67
CA ASN A 138 -3.15 -7.82 29.54
C ASN A 138 -2.04 -6.76 29.63
N LEU A 139 -2.21 -5.60 28.98
CA LEU A 139 -1.24 -4.51 29.04
C LEU A 139 -1.25 -3.86 30.44
N PRO A 140 -0.16 -3.82 31.22
CA PRO A 140 -0.21 -3.22 32.56
C PRO A 140 -0.60 -1.73 32.54
N ALA A 141 -1.23 -1.23 33.61
CA ALA A 141 -1.62 0.19 33.70
C ALA A 141 -0.40 1.13 33.64
N GLU A 142 0.72 0.73 34.27
CA GLU A 142 1.99 1.45 34.16
C GLU A 142 2.53 1.54 32.73
N ASN A 143 2.33 0.51 31.91
CA ASN A 143 2.74 0.50 30.50
C ASN A 143 1.85 1.41 29.66
N VAL A 144 0.54 1.43 29.93
CA VAL A 144 -0.40 2.39 29.30
C VAL A 144 -0.01 3.82 29.66
N SER A 145 0.32 4.09 30.93
CA SER A 145 0.84 5.39 31.37
C SER A 145 2.12 5.75 30.63
N GLY A 146 3.05 4.80 30.49
CA GLY A 146 4.31 5.01 29.75
C GLY A 146 4.09 5.36 28.27
N LEU A 147 3.12 4.70 27.61
CA LEU A 147 2.73 5.05 26.23
C LEU A 147 2.19 6.48 26.13
N ILE A 148 1.32 6.87 27.05
CA ILE A 148 0.80 8.25 27.11
C ILE A 148 1.94 9.24 27.30
N GLU A 149 2.91 8.96 28.18
CA GLU A 149 4.08 9.83 28.39
C GLU A 149 4.96 9.91 27.12
N ILE A 150 5.17 8.81 26.40
CA ILE A 150 5.94 8.79 25.14
C ILE A 150 5.29 9.69 24.08
N PHE A 151 3.98 9.60 23.90
CA PHE A 151 3.25 10.41 22.91
C PHE A 151 2.92 11.83 23.39
N SER A 152 3.35 12.19 24.60
CA SER A 152 3.23 13.55 25.16
C SER A 152 4.49 14.39 25.01
N ARG A 153 5.54 13.90 24.35
CA ARG A 153 6.77 14.65 24.10
C ARG A 153 6.49 15.91 23.26
N ASP A 154 7.26 16.98 23.49
CA ASP A 154 7.04 18.32 22.88
C ASP A 154 7.05 18.34 21.35
N VAL A 155 7.78 17.41 20.73
CA VAL A 155 7.78 17.17 19.28
C VAL A 155 6.38 16.89 18.71
N PHE A 156 5.43 16.48 19.56
CA PHE A 156 4.02 16.26 19.24
C PHE A 156 3.10 17.36 19.80
N SER A 157 3.63 18.51 20.22
CA SER A 157 2.82 19.63 20.74
C SER A 157 2.28 20.49 19.59
N ALA A 158 1.08 21.06 19.78
CA ALA A 158 0.29 21.75 18.75
C ALA A 158 0.87 23.10 18.27
N ASN A 159 2.07 23.49 18.71
CA ASN A 159 2.62 24.84 18.50
C ASN A 159 3.17 25.10 17.07
N ASP A 160 2.98 24.18 16.13
CA ASP A 160 3.39 24.31 14.72
C ASP A 160 2.52 23.36 13.86
N GLU A 161 2.10 23.78 12.66
CA GLU A 161 1.44 22.92 11.65
C GLU A 161 2.25 21.65 11.37
N ARG A 162 3.57 21.73 11.57
CA ARG A 162 4.49 20.59 11.49
C ARG A 162 4.17 19.45 12.46
N SER A 163 3.50 19.71 13.59
CA SER A 163 3.23 18.70 14.62
C SER A 163 2.19 17.65 14.21
N VAL A 164 1.17 18.08 13.46
CA VAL A 164 0.12 17.23 12.89
C VAL A 164 0.73 16.31 11.84
N ASP A 165 1.56 16.89 10.97
CA ASP A 165 2.31 16.20 9.93
C ASP A 165 3.31 15.17 10.52
N VAL A 166 3.95 15.48 11.66
CA VAL A 166 4.79 14.53 12.41
C VAL A 166 4.00 13.32 12.91
N LEU A 167 2.76 13.50 13.41
CA LEU A 167 1.95 12.37 13.90
C LEU A 167 1.54 11.43 12.77
N GLY A 168 1.17 11.97 11.60
CA GLY A 168 0.89 11.18 10.39
C GLY A 168 2.10 10.31 10.00
N ARG A 169 3.27 10.92 9.86
CA ARG A 169 4.52 10.19 9.55
C ARG A 169 4.87 9.14 10.61
N VAL A 170 4.70 9.45 11.89
CA VAL A 170 4.94 8.47 12.97
C VAL A 170 3.96 7.31 12.87
N TYR A 171 2.70 7.58 12.54
CA TYR A 171 1.69 6.55 12.36
C TYR A 171 2.02 5.62 11.18
N GLU A 172 2.42 6.15 10.03
CA GLU A 172 2.85 5.34 8.88
C GLU A 172 4.09 4.51 9.17
N TYR A 173 5.08 5.10 9.84
CA TYR A 173 6.27 4.38 10.28
C TYR A 173 5.91 3.20 11.18
N PHE A 174 5.02 3.42 12.15
CA PHE A 174 4.58 2.36 13.07
C PHE A 174 3.81 1.26 12.32
N ILE A 175 2.94 1.60 11.37
CA ILE A 175 2.28 0.60 10.50
C ILE A 175 3.31 -0.26 9.76
N SER A 176 4.30 0.39 9.13
CA SER A 176 5.36 -0.28 8.38
C SER A 176 6.16 -1.24 9.27
N GLU A 177 6.57 -0.80 10.46
CA GLU A 177 7.32 -1.63 11.40
C GLU A 177 6.48 -2.78 11.96
N PHE A 178 5.21 -2.55 12.32
CA PHE A 178 4.32 -3.62 12.77
C PHE A 178 4.13 -4.69 11.68
N ALA A 179 3.86 -4.28 10.44
CA ALA A 179 3.76 -5.20 9.31
C ALA A 179 5.05 -6.01 9.09
N SER A 180 6.21 -5.37 9.27
CA SER A 180 7.53 -6.00 9.17
C SER A 180 7.75 -7.08 10.24
N THR A 181 7.21 -6.89 11.44
CA THR A 181 7.34 -7.85 12.55
C THR A 181 6.34 -9.03 12.50
N GLU A 182 5.20 -8.86 11.82
CA GLU A 182 4.12 -9.87 11.75
C GLU A 182 4.41 -11.04 10.78
N GLY A 183 5.42 -10.89 9.90
CA GLY A 183 5.87 -11.96 9.00
C GLY A 183 4.85 -12.33 7.92
N GLN A 184 4.93 -13.58 7.41
CA GLN A 184 4.20 -14.01 6.20
C GLN A 184 2.67 -14.04 6.28
N ARG A 185 2.09 -13.85 7.47
CA ARG A 185 0.63 -13.73 7.63
C ARG A 185 0.12 -12.31 7.36
N GLY A 186 1.02 -11.33 7.23
CA GLY A 186 0.71 -9.91 7.15
C GLY A 186 0.80 -9.29 5.74
N GLY A 187 1.00 -10.08 4.68
CA GLY A 187 1.19 -9.58 3.31
C GLY A 187 0.01 -8.79 2.74
N GLU A 188 -1.17 -8.96 3.34
CA GLU A 188 -2.43 -8.28 2.97
C GLU A 188 -2.56 -6.89 3.62
N PHE A 189 -1.69 -6.52 4.57
CA PHE A 189 -1.93 -5.35 5.43
C PHE A 189 -1.12 -4.10 5.07
N TYR A 190 0.04 -4.25 4.40
CA TYR A 190 0.93 -3.12 4.10
C TYR A 190 1.80 -3.39 2.87
N THR A 191 1.84 -2.39 1.99
CA THR A 191 2.69 -2.38 0.79
C THR A 191 3.90 -1.48 1.05
N PRO A 192 5.14 -1.93 0.79
CA PRO A 192 6.34 -1.11 1.03
C PRO A 192 6.30 0.22 0.28
N TYR A 193 6.74 1.30 0.95
CA TYR A 193 6.74 2.66 0.39
C TYR A 193 7.29 2.73 -1.03
N SER A 194 8.49 2.20 -1.29
CA SER A 194 9.12 2.25 -2.62
C SER A 194 8.30 1.58 -3.74
N VAL A 195 7.45 0.60 -3.41
CA VAL A 195 6.59 -0.09 -4.41
C VAL A 195 5.33 0.73 -4.68
N VAL A 196 4.71 1.28 -3.63
CA VAL A 196 3.56 2.18 -3.77
C VAL A 196 3.98 3.42 -4.56
N SER A 197 5.15 3.97 -4.23
CA SER A 197 5.68 5.16 -4.87
C SER A 197 5.95 4.94 -6.35
N LEU A 198 6.47 3.76 -6.72
CA LEU A 198 6.62 3.37 -8.13
C LEU A 198 5.27 3.25 -8.83
N LEU A 199 4.27 2.59 -8.22
CA LEU A 199 2.93 2.49 -8.80
C LEU A 199 2.29 3.87 -9.03
N VAL A 200 2.33 4.73 -8.01
CA VAL A 200 1.77 6.10 -8.06
C VAL A 200 2.46 6.92 -9.14
N ARG A 201 3.81 6.92 -9.15
CA ARG A 201 4.57 7.67 -10.15
C ARG A 201 4.31 7.19 -11.57
N MET A 202 4.16 5.88 -11.79
CA MET A 202 3.84 5.33 -13.11
C MET A 202 2.39 5.60 -13.54
N LEU A 203 1.43 5.65 -12.61
CA LEU A 203 0.02 5.95 -12.93
C LEU A 203 -0.24 7.44 -13.16
N GLU A 204 0.49 8.29 -12.44
CA GLU A 204 0.35 9.74 -12.41
C GLU A 204 -1.06 10.23 -12.01
N PRO A 205 -1.55 9.91 -10.79
CA PRO A 205 -2.84 10.39 -10.31
C PRO A 205 -2.76 11.89 -10.00
N ILE A 206 -3.04 12.74 -10.99
CA ILE A 206 -3.02 14.20 -10.83
C ILE A 206 -4.37 14.72 -10.31
N LYS A 207 -5.47 14.23 -10.88
CA LYS A 207 -6.85 14.62 -10.53
C LYS A 207 -7.82 13.51 -10.91
N GLY A 208 -8.99 13.47 -10.28
CA GLY A 208 -10.03 12.49 -10.61
C GLY A 208 -10.21 11.43 -9.54
N THR A 209 -10.69 10.26 -9.94
CA THR A 209 -11.11 9.21 -9.00
C THR A 209 -10.05 8.11 -8.87
N VAL A 210 -9.58 7.87 -7.65
CA VAL A 210 -8.67 6.78 -7.30
C VAL A 210 -9.44 5.71 -6.53
N PHE A 211 -9.36 4.46 -7.00
CA PHE A 211 -10.00 3.31 -6.38
C PHE A 211 -8.98 2.24 -5.99
N ASP A 212 -9.02 1.81 -4.73
CA ASP A 212 -8.26 0.64 -4.25
C ASP A 212 -9.24 -0.39 -3.65
N PRO A 213 -9.61 -1.45 -4.38
CA PRO A 213 -10.55 -2.46 -3.90
C PRO A 213 -9.95 -3.45 -2.89
N ALA A 214 -8.68 -3.28 -2.49
CA ALA A 214 -8.04 -4.05 -1.43
C ALA A 214 -7.16 -3.11 -0.59
N CYS A 215 -7.78 -2.02 -0.11
CA CYS A 215 -7.06 -0.81 0.31
C CYS A 215 -6.20 -0.96 1.56
N GLY A 216 -6.37 -2.02 2.35
CA GLY A 216 -5.56 -2.29 3.53
C GLY A 216 -5.51 -1.08 4.47
N SER A 217 -4.29 -0.62 4.77
CA SER A 217 -4.06 0.54 5.63
C SER A 217 -4.18 1.91 4.94
N GLY A 218 -4.66 1.98 3.69
CA GLY A 218 -4.85 3.23 2.94
C GLY A 218 -3.56 3.91 2.45
N GLY A 219 -2.41 3.22 2.51
CA GLY A 219 -1.11 3.80 2.14
C GLY A 219 -1.02 4.27 0.68
N MET A 220 -1.77 3.62 -0.22
CA MET A 220 -1.81 4.01 -1.63
C MET A 220 -2.51 5.36 -1.84
N PHE A 221 -3.53 5.68 -1.03
CA PHE A 221 -4.23 6.97 -1.10
C PHE A 221 -3.34 8.11 -0.63
N ILE A 222 -2.60 7.91 0.47
CA ILE A 222 -1.69 8.92 1.03
C ILE A 222 -0.65 9.33 -0.01
N GLN A 223 0.05 8.36 -0.61
CA GLN A 223 1.07 8.67 -1.61
C GLN A 223 0.47 9.23 -2.91
N SER A 224 -0.75 8.83 -3.27
CA SER A 224 -1.44 9.43 -4.43
C SER A 224 -1.76 10.90 -4.19
N GLU A 225 -2.24 11.27 -3.00
CA GLU A 225 -2.45 12.69 -2.65
C GLU A 225 -1.13 13.46 -2.63
N GLU A 226 -0.06 12.90 -2.04
CA GLU A 226 1.25 13.53 -1.98
C GLU A 226 1.87 13.77 -3.36
N TYR A 227 1.58 12.88 -4.32
CA TYR A 227 2.02 13.02 -5.70
C TYR A 227 1.27 14.12 -6.46
N SER A 228 -0.01 14.34 -6.15
CA SER A 228 -0.80 15.36 -6.84
C SER A 228 -0.23 16.77 -6.56
N PRO A 229 -0.03 17.62 -7.59
CA PRO A 229 0.52 18.96 -7.41
C PRO A 229 -0.42 19.90 -6.65
N ARG A 230 -1.69 19.52 -6.47
CA ARG A 230 -2.69 20.29 -5.74
C ARG A 230 -3.47 19.34 -4.84
N ARG A 231 -3.56 19.71 -3.56
CA ARG A 231 -4.37 18.95 -2.60
C ARG A 231 -5.85 18.95 -3.00
N HIS A 232 -6.51 17.84 -2.71
CA HIS A 232 -7.95 17.62 -2.87
C HIS A 232 -8.47 17.63 -4.32
N GLU A 233 -7.59 17.43 -5.32
CA GLU A 233 -8.01 17.15 -6.71
C GLU A 233 -8.38 15.68 -6.93
N LEU A 234 -8.05 14.80 -5.98
CA LEU A 234 -8.35 13.38 -6.01
C LEU A 234 -9.51 13.02 -5.09
N SER A 235 -10.36 12.10 -5.55
CA SER A 235 -11.39 11.45 -4.74
C SER A 235 -11.02 10.00 -4.51
N PHE A 236 -11.02 9.56 -3.25
CA PHE A 236 -10.54 8.23 -2.86
C PHE A 236 -11.70 7.31 -2.47
N TYR A 237 -11.71 6.12 -3.08
CA TYR A 237 -12.67 5.06 -2.78
C TYR A 237 -11.89 3.79 -2.47
N GLY A 238 -12.28 3.08 -1.41
CA GLY A 238 -11.56 1.90 -0.97
C GLY A 238 -12.44 0.82 -0.41
N GLN A 239 -12.04 -0.43 -0.59
CA GLN A 239 -12.70 -1.58 0.03
C GLN A 239 -11.69 -2.48 0.73
N GLU A 240 -12.04 -2.94 1.93
CA GLU A 240 -11.21 -3.81 2.77
C GLU A 240 -12.09 -4.87 3.43
N ASN A 241 -11.62 -6.11 3.51
CA ASN A 241 -12.43 -7.23 4.02
C ASN A 241 -12.23 -7.48 5.53
N VAL A 242 -11.10 -7.04 6.10
CA VAL A 242 -10.77 -7.20 7.51
C VAL A 242 -11.14 -5.94 8.29
N THR A 243 -12.08 -6.07 9.23
CA THR A 243 -12.56 -4.96 10.07
C THR A 243 -11.43 -4.19 10.77
N THR A 244 -10.44 -4.90 11.33
CA THR A 244 -9.33 -4.25 12.04
C THR A 244 -8.42 -3.47 11.10
N THR A 245 -8.17 -3.98 9.89
CA THR A 245 -7.40 -3.30 8.85
C THR A 245 -8.12 -2.06 8.34
N ALA A 246 -9.41 -2.18 8.02
CA ALA A 246 -10.24 -1.06 7.57
C ALA A 246 -10.23 0.08 8.59
N ARG A 247 -10.30 -0.24 9.89
CA ARG A 247 -10.19 0.77 10.97
C ARG A 247 -8.83 1.48 10.96
N LEU A 248 -7.73 0.72 10.86
CA LEU A 248 -6.38 1.31 10.81
C LEU A 248 -6.21 2.20 9.59
N GLY A 249 -6.75 1.78 8.44
CA GLY A 249 -6.73 2.55 7.20
C GLY A 249 -7.57 3.83 7.28
N LYS A 250 -8.78 3.76 7.84
CA LYS A 250 -9.62 4.95 8.10
C LYS A 250 -8.93 5.96 9.01
N MET A 251 -8.27 5.51 10.08
CA MET A 251 -7.47 6.42 10.93
C MET A 251 -6.30 7.01 10.14
N ASN A 252 -5.65 6.22 9.28
CA ASN A 252 -4.51 6.67 8.48
C ASN A 252 -4.90 7.79 7.49
N VAL A 253 -5.99 7.61 6.74
CA VAL A 253 -6.46 8.62 5.79
C VAL A 253 -6.85 9.92 6.50
N LEU A 254 -7.53 9.83 7.65
CA LEU A 254 -7.90 11.01 8.45
C LEU A 254 -6.68 11.74 9.01
N LEU A 255 -5.66 11.02 9.47
CA LEU A 255 -4.40 11.62 9.95
C LEU A 255 -3.72 12.49 8.87
N HIS A 256 -3.83 12.07 7.61
CA HIS A 256 -3.29 12.79 6.46
C HIS A 256 -4.27 13.81 5.87
N GLY A 257 -5.41 14.05 6.52
CA GLY A 257 -6.40 15.02 6.07
C GLY A 257 -7.15 14.61 4.80
N LEU A 258 -7.17 13.32 4.50
CA LEU A 258 -7.88 12.78 3.35
C LEU A 258 -9.30 12.39 3.73
N ASN A 259 -10.24 12.67 2.84
CA ASN A 259 -11.59 12.14 2.90
C ASN A 259 -11.73 11.00 1.89
N ALA A 260 -11.69 9.75 2.37
CA ALA A 260 -11.80 8.55 1.55
C ALA A 260 -13.04 7.74 1.95
N ASP A 261 -13.88 7.38 0.96
CA ASP A 261 -15.01 6.46 1.17
C ASP A 261 -14.47 5.02 1.24
N MET A 262 -14.13 4.59 2.45
CA MET A 262 -13.65 3.24 2.72
C MET A 262 -14.76 2.35 3.31
N ARG A 263 -15.10 1.27 2.61
CA ARG A 263 -16.18 0.34 2.99
C ARG A 263 -15.64 -1.04 3.38
N LEU A 264 -16.30 -1.66 4.37
CA LEU A 264 -15.97 -3.01 4.83
C LEU A 264 -16.73 -4.03 3.97
N GLY A 265 -16.01 -4.98 3.36
CA GLY A 265 -16.62 -6.06 2.58
C GLY A 265 -15.61 -6.83 1.75
N ASN A 266 -15.96 -8.02 1.27
CA ASN A 266 -15.11 -8.77 0.35
C ASN A 266 -15.35 -8.30 -1.09
N SER A 267 -14.41 -7.60 -1.71
CA SER A 267 -14.60 -6.93 -3.02
C SER A 267 -14.93 -7.90 -4.16
N LEU A 268 -14.45 -9.15 -4.08
CA LEU A 268 -14.75 -10.16 -5.09
C LEU A 268 -16.18 -10.70 -4.96
N LEU A 269 -16.70 -10.85 -3.74
CA LEU A 269 -17.99 -11.50 -3.46
C LEU A 269 -19.14 -10.53 -3.18
N ASP A 270 -18.81 -9.33 -2.71
CA ASP A 270 -19.72 -8.31 -2.22
C ASP A 270 -19.10 -6.94 -2.49
N ASP A 271 -19.13 -6.57 -3.76
CA ASP A 271 -18.63 -5.29 -4.28
C ASP A 271 -19.46 -4.14 -3.69
N GLN A 272 -18.83 -3.29 -2.89
CA GLN A 272 -19.50 -2.15 -2.27
C GLN A 272 -19.60 -0.95 -3.21
N PHE A 273 -19.00 -1.02 -4.41
CA PHE A 273 -18.92 0.06 -5.38
C PHE A 273 -19.28 -0.39 -6.82
N PRO A 274 -20.40 -1.12 -7.03
CA PRO A 274 -20.70 -1.79 -8.31
C PRO A 274 -20.77 -0.83 -9.51
N ASP A 275 -21.19 0.42 -9.27
CA ASP A 275 -21.35 1.44 -10.31
C ASP A 275 -20.13 2.37 -10.44
N LEU A 276 -19.13 2.26 -9.57
CA LEU A 276 -17.97 3.14 -9.56
C LEU A 276 -17.11 2.90 -10.82
N LYS A 277 -16.82 3.98 -11.54
CA LYS A 277 -15.84 4.03 -12.62
C LYS A 277 -14.75 5.02 -12.24
N ALA A 278 -13.56 4.51 -11.96
CA ALA A 278 -12.40 5.25 -11.51
C ALA A 278 -11.44 5.55 -12.67
N ASP A 279 -10.76 6.69 -12.59
CA ASP A 279 -9.71 7.07 -13.53
C ASP A 279 -8.42 6.30 -13.24
N TYR A 280 -8.18 5.99 -11.96
CA TYR A 280 -7.06 5.22 -11.49
C TYR A 280 -7.53 4.08 -10.59
N VAL A 281 -7.15 2.86 -10.92
CA VAL A 281 -7.24 1.73 -9.98
C VAL A 281 -5.84 1.38 -9.52
N ILE A 282 -5.55 1.51 -8.23
CA ILE A 282 -4.25 1.20 -7.65
C ILE A 282 -4.44 0.13 -6.57
N ALA A 283 -3.70 -0.97 -6.62
CA ALA A 283 -3.95 -2.08 -5.69
C ALA A 283 -2.74 -2.97 -5.42
N ASN A 284 -2.73 -3.58 -4.24
CA ASN A 284 -1.89 -4.74 -3.90
C ASN A 284 -2.78 -5.83 -3.29
N PRO A 285 -3.52 -6.60 -4.11
CA PRO A 285 -4.45 -7.60 -3.61
C PRO A 285 -3.72 -8.79 -2.95
N PRO A 286 -4.43 -9.60 -2.13
CA PRO A 286 -3.90 -10.87 -1.65
C PRO A 286 -3.43 -11.79 -2.79
N PHE A 287 -2.18 -12.24 -2.73
CA PHE A 287 -1.61 -13.08 -3.80
C PHE A 287 -2.03 -14.55 -3.67
N ASN A 288 -2.36 -15.17 -4.80
CA ASN A 288 -2.61 -16.61 -4.90
C ASN A 288 -3.69 -17.12 -3.94
N GLN A 289 -4.69 -16.28 -3.66
CA GLN A 289 -5.79 -16.64 -2.78
C GLN A 289 -6.58 -17.81 -3.39
N ASP A 290 -6.53 -18.96 -2.73
CA ASP A 290 -7.35 -20.12 -3.04
C ASP A 290 -8.62 -20.12 -2.17
N SER A 291 -9.56 -21.01 -2.47
CA SER A 291 -10.79 -21.21 -1.70
C SER A 291 -11.56 -19.91 -1.42
N TRP A 292 -11.49 -18.94 -2.33
CA TRP A 292 -12.01 -17.59 -2.14
C TRP A 292 -13.53 -17.51 -2.34
N GLY A 293 -14.14 -18.58 -2.87
CA GLY A 293 -15.57 -18.71 -3.10
C GLY A 293 -15.98 -18.40 -4.52
N ALA A 294 -15.17 -18.80 -5.50
CA ALA A 294 -15.47 -18.61 -6.92
C ALA A 294 -16.82 -19.21 -7.35
N ASP A 295 -17.29 -20.25 -6.66
CA ASP A 295 -18.57 -20.92 -6.88
C ASP A 295 -19.79 -20.03 -6.57
N ARG A 296 -19.60 -18.96 -5.79
CA ARG A 296 -20.65 -17.99 -5.46
C ARG A 296 -20.79 -16.88 -6.50
N ILE A 297 -19.84 -16.75 -7.43
CA ILE A 297 -19.91 -15.76 -8.49
C ILE A 297 -20.92 -16.22 -9.55
N SER A 298 -21.84 -15.33 -9.91
CA SER A 298 -22.79 -15.58 -10.99
C SER A 298 -22.06 -15.64 -12.33
N ASN A 299 -22.46 -16.55 -13.22
CA ASN A 299 -21.94 -16.59 -14.59
C ASN A 299 -22.27 -15.32 -15.40
N ASP A 300 -23.29 -14.57 -14.97
CA ASP A 300 -23.70 -13.29 -15.58
C ASP A 300 -23.13 -12.07 -14.82
N ASP A 301 -22.17 -12.26 -13.93
CA ASP A 301 -21.51 -11.15 -13.22
C ASP A 301 -20.84 -10.21 -14.25
N PRO A 302 -21.20 -8.91 -14.27
CA PRO A 302 -20.77 -7.97 -15.30
C PRO A 302 -19.25 -7.71 -15.30
N ARG A 303 -18.55 -8.12 -14.25
CA ARG A 303 -17.10 -8.00 -14.13
C ARG A 303 -16.37 -9.13 -14.87
N LEU A 304 -17.04 -10.24 -15.13
CA LEU A 304 -16.42 -11.40 -15.77
C LEU A 304 -16.19 -11.16 -17.27
N ILE A 305 -14.93 -11.28 -17.65
CA ILE A 305 -14.45 -11.35 -19.03
C ILE A 305 -14.32 -12.81 -19.46
N GLY A 306 -13.87 -13.67 -18.55
CA GLY A 306 -13.64 -15.08 -18.78
C GLY A 306 -13.85 -15.92 -17.53
N PRO A 307 -13.49 -17.21 -17.58
CA PRO A 307 -13.76 -18.12 -16.48
C PRO A 307 -12.92 -17.78 -15.25
N VAL A 308 -13.45 -18.06 -14.06
CA VAL A 308 -12.72 -18.01 -12.80
C VAL A 308 -12.74 -19.37 -12.11
N THR A 309 -11.71 -19.65 -11.31
CA THR A 309 -11.59 -20.89 -10.54
C THR A 309 -11.22 -20.58 -9.10
N ASP A 310 -11.60 -21.49 -8.21
CA ASP A 310 -11.35 -21.32 -6.77
C ASP A 310 -9.88 -21.61 -6.38
N SER A 311 -9.05 -22.03 -7.34
CA SER A 311 -7.63 -22.31 -7.13
C SER A 311 -6.76 -21.07 -7.00
N ASN A 312 -7.20 -19.93 -7.54
CA ASN A 312 -6.46 -18.67 -7.50
C ASN A 312 -7.36 -17.48 -7.89
N ALA A 313 -7.43 -16.46 -7.02
CA ALA A 313 -8.21 -15.25 -7.25
C ALA A 313 -7.52 -14.19 -8.13
N ASN A 314 -6.23 -14.36 -8.47
CA ASN A 314 -5.41 -13.35 -9.15
C ASN A 314 -6.09 -12.74 -10.40
N TYR A 315 -6.64 -13.57 -11.29
CA TYR A 315 -7.32 -13.09 -12.50
C TYR A 315 -8.76 -12.64 -12.25
N MET A 316 -9.39 -13.00 -11.13
CA MET A 316 -10.63 -12.36 -10.71
C MET A 316 -10.37 -10.92 -10.27
N TRP A 317 -9.28 -10.68 -9.51
CA TRP A 317 -8.85 -9.33 -9.15
C TRP A 317 -8.59 -8.46 -10.38
N MET A 318 -7.84 -8.96 -11.38
CA MET A 318 -7.61 -8.22 -12.64
C MET A 318 -8.90 -7.85 -13.38
N GLN A 319 -9.86 -8.80 -13.43
CA GLN A 319 -11.18 -8.55 -14.04
C GLN A 319 -11.98 -7.50 -13.26
N HIS A 320 -11.96 -7.57 -11.93
CA HIS A 320 -12.59 -6.57 -11.07
C HIS A 320 -11.96 -5.19 -11.28
N PHE A 321 -10.63 -5.07 -11.27
CA PHE A 321 -9.93 -3.79 -11.52
C PHE A 321 -10.34 -3.19 -12.87
N PHE A 322 -10.27 -3.99 -13.93
CA PHE A 322 -10.64 -3.56 -15.27
C PHE A 322 -12.11 -3.12 -15.37
N SER A 323 -13.01 -3.84 -14.69
CA SER A 323 -14.44 -3.52 -14.70
C SER A 323 -14.73 -2.15 -14.05
N HIS A 324 -13.92 -1.71 -13.09
CA HIS A 324 -14.05 -0.40 -12.44
C HIS A 324 -13.29 0.73 -13.15
N LEU A 325 -12.58 0.48 -14.24
CA LEU A 325 -11.96 1.58 -14.99
C LEU A 325 -13.01 2.40 -15.75
N SER A 326 -12.90 3.73 -15.69
CA SER A 326 -13.56 4.66 -16.62
C SER A 326 -13.10 4.41 -18.06
N GLU A 327 -13.75 5.01 -19.05
CA GLU A 327 -13.38 4.81 -20.47
C GLU A 327 -11.95 5.27 -20.79
N GLU A 328 -11.40 6.20 -20.01
CA GLU A 328 -10.03 6.70 -20.12
C GLU A 328 -9.13 6.24 -18.95
N GLY A 329 -9.64 5.33 -18.12
CA GLY A 329 -8.98 4.91 -16.89
C GLY A 329 -7.79 3.96 -17.11
N SER A 330 -6.88 3.94 -16.14
CA SER A 330 -5.76 3.01 -16.08
C SER A 330 -5.66 2.35 -14.69
N ALA A 331 -5.24 1.09 -14.64
CA ALA A 331 -5.00 0.35 -13.42
C ALA A 331 -3.52 0.00 -13.28
N GLY A 332 -2.95 0.15 -12.09
CA GLY A 332 -1.58 -0.26 -11.76
C GLY A 332 -1.60 -1.08 -10.47
N PHE A 333 -1.14 -2.33 -10.51
CA PHE A 333 -1.28 -3.20 -9.34
C PHE A 333 -0.18 -4.26 -9.24
N VAL A 334 0.05 -4.71 -8.01
CA VAL A 334 1.06 -5.73 -7.69
C VAL A 334 0.47 -7.13 -7.87
N MET A 335 1.22 -8.03 -8.51
CA MET A 335 0.87 -9.45 -8.65
C MET A 335 2.08 -10.34 -8.37
N ALA A 336 1.86 -11.58 -7.95
CA ALA A 336 2.91 -12.60 -7.94
C ALA A 336 3.38 -12.90 -9.38
N ASN A 337 4.68 -13.16 -9.57
CA ASN A 337 5.26 -13.42 -10.90
C ASN A 337 4.58 -14.55 -11.67
N GLY A 338 3.97 -15.52 -10.97
CA GLY A 338 3.20 -16.60 -11.58
C GLY A 338 2.06 -16.11 -12.48
N ALA A 339 1.47 -14.94 -12.20
CA ALA A 339 0.40 -14.37 -13.00
C ALA A 339 0.82 -14.11 -14.46
N MET A 340 2.10 -13.79 -14.71
CA MET A 340 2.63 -13.53 -16.06
C MET A 340 2.63 -14.77 -16.97
N THR A 341 2.58 -15.99 -16.41
CA THR A 341 2.86 -17.23 -17.16
C THR A 341 1.92 -18.39 -16.84
N THR A 342 0.98 -18.20 -15.91
CA THR A 342 0.05 -19.25 -15.47
C THR A 342 -0.68 -19.92 -16.63
N ASN A 343 -0.77 -21.25 -16.58
CA ASN A 343 -1.52 -22.09 -17.52
C ASN A 343 -2.78 -22.69 -16.87
N GLN A 344 -3.23 -22.13 -15.73
CA GLN A 344 -4.46 -22.58 -15.09
C GLN A 344 -5.67 -22.32 -15.99
N LYS A 345 -6.64 -23.23 -15.98
CA LYS A 345 -7.81 -23.22 -16.88
C LYS A 345 -8.68 -21.96 -16.77
N GLY A 346 -8.69 -21.28 -15.62
CA GLY A 346 -9.38 -20.00 -15.42
C GLY A 346 -8.53 -18.78 -15.82
N GLU A 347 -7.21 -18.84 -15.62
CA GLU A 347 -6.36 -17.66 -15.70
C GLU A 347 -5.81 -17.40 -17.11
N LYS A 348 -5.38 -18.45 -17.84
CA LYS A 348 -4.80 -18.30 -19.18
C LYS A 348 -5.77 -17.65 -20.17
N PRO A 349 -7.05 -18.08 -20.28
CA PRO A 349 -7.98 -17.47 -21.23
C PRO A 349 -8.23 -15.98 -20.96
N VAL A 350 -8.27 -15.58 -19.68
CA VAL A 350 -8.45 -14.17 -19.31
C VAL A 350 -7.19 -13.36 -19.68
N ARG A 351 -5.98 -13.91 -19.46
CA ARG A 351 -4.73 -13.29 -19.93
C ARG A 351 -4.72 -13.09 -21.43
N GLU A 352 -5.06 -14.14 -22.19
CA GLU A 352 -5.15 -14.11 -23.64
C GLU A 352 -6.12 -13.01 -24.09
N TRP A 353 -7.29 -12.91 -23.46
CA TRP A 353 -8.26 -11.85 -23.77
C TRP A 353 -7.70 -10.45 -23.54
N PHE A 354 -7.05 -10.18 -22.40
CA PHE A 354 -6.48 -8.86 -22.12
C PHE A 354 -5.37 -8.48 -23.13
N ILE A 355 -4.59 -9.46 -23.59
CA ILE A 355 -3.56 -9.25 -24.60
C ILE A 355 -4.19 -9.02 -25.97
N ASP A 356 -5.13 -9.88 -26.38
CA ASP A 356 -5.78 -9.85 -27.70
C ASP A 356 -6.57 -8.57 -27.95
N ASN A 357 -7.15 -7.99 -26.89
CA ASN A 357 -7.88 -6.73 -26.96
C ASN A 357 -7.00 -5.51 -26.67
N GLY A 358 -5.69 -5.71 -26.46
CA GLY A 358 -4.75 -4.60 -26.27
C GLY A 358 -5.05 -3.79 -25.00
N TYR A 359 -5.27 -4.46 -23.86
CA TYR A 359 -5.50 -3.81 -22.56
C TYR A 359 -4.33 -3.93 -21.59
N ILE A 360 -3.42 -4.91 -21.75
CA ILE A 360 -2.15 -4.95 -21.01
C ILE A 360 -1.22 -3.88 -21.56
N ASP A 361 -0.94 -2.83 -20.80
CA ASP A 361 -0.16 -1.67 -21.26
C ASP A 361 1.33 -1.85 -20.94
N CYS A 362 1.64 -2.19 -19.69
CA CYS A 362 3.00 -2.44 -19.24
C CYS A 362 3.07 -3.58 -18.21
N VAL A 363 4.18 -4.33 -18.22
CA VAL A 363 4.52 -5.30 -17.18
C VAL A 363 5.94 -5.06 -16.67
N VAL A 364 6.08 -4.92 -15.35
CA VAL A 364 7.36 -4.66 -14.68
C VAL A 364 7.71 -5.83 -13.78
N THR A 365 8.86 -6.48 -13.97
CA THR A 365 9.37 -7.44 -12.96
C THR A 365 10.19 -6.71 -11.92
N LEU A 366 9.84 -6.89 -10.64
CA LEU A 366 10.52 -6.20 -9.55
C LEU A 366 11.66 -7.03 -8.95
N PRO A 367 12.64 -6.38 -8.27
CA PRO A 367 13.62 -7.05 -7.44
C PRO A 367 12.99 -7.98 -6.40
N GLU A 368 13.68 -9.08 -6.11
CA GLU A 368 13.35 -9.89 -4.95
C GLU A 368 13.58 -9.11 -3.64
N LYS A 369 12.87 -9.50 -2.58
CA LYS A 369 13.02 -8.94 -1.21
C LYS A 369 12.62 -7.47 -1.05
N LEU A 370 11.81 -6.91 -1.94
CA LEU A 370 11.14 -5.63 -1.66
C LEU A 370 10.09 -5.78 -0.55
N PHE A 371 9.35 -6.89 -0.59
CA PHE A 371 8.35 -7.23 0.43
C PHE A 371 9.00 -7.98 1.58
N LEU A 372 8.85 -7.47 2.80
CA LEU A 372 9.32 -8.13 4.02
C LEU A 372 8.46 -9.33 4.40
N SER A 373 7.17 -9.24 4.13
CA SER A 373 6.16 -10.22 4.47
C SER A 373 6.16 -11.43 3.53
N THR A 374 6.74 -11.36 2.34
CA THR A 374 6.74 -12.51 1.42
C THR A 374 8.05 -12.69 0.68
N GLY A 375 8.45 -13.95 0.52
CA GLY A 375 9.55 -14.32 -0.37
C GLY A 375 9.09 -14.52 -1.82
N ILE A 376 7.80 -14.40 -2.09
CA ILE A 376 7.23 -14.55 -3.44
C ILE A 376 7.74 -13.39 -4.30
N PRO A 377 8.43 -13.65 -5.42
CA PRO A 377 8.76 -12.62 -6.39
C PRO A 377 7.49 -12.00 -6.98
N VAL A 378 7.47 -10.68 -7.09
CA VAL A 378 6.31 -9.91 -7.55
C VAL A 378 6.65 -9.09 -8.80
N CYS A 379 5.60 -8.72 -9.50
CA CYS A 379 5.61 -7.88 -10.70
C CYS A 379 4.50 -6.83 -10.59
N LEU A 380 4.61 -5.78 -11.37
CA LEU A 380 3.54 -4.81 -11.58
C LEU A 380 2.88 -5.09 -12.93
N PHE A 381 1.55 -5.02 -12.94
CA PHE A 381 0.75 -4.97 -14.16
C PHE A 381 0.14 -3.59 -14.30
N PHE A 382 0.14 -3.08 -15.52
CA PHE A 382 -0.61 -1.90 -15.91
C PHE A 382 -1.65 -2.27 -16.95
N LEU A 383 -2.92 -2.00 -16.65
CA LEU A 383 -4.02 -2.08 -17.59
C LEU A 383 -4.42 -0.67 -18.00
N SER A 384 -4.79 -0.46 -19.25
CA SER A 384 -5.24 0.86 -19.69
C SER A 384 -6.30 0.76 -20.78
N LYS A 385 -7.32 1.62 -20.70
CA LYS A 385 -8.29 1.86 -21.77
C LYS A 385 -7.93 3.06 -22.65
N ASN A 386 -7.05 3.95 -22.19
CA ASN A 386 -6.64 5.18 -22.87
C ASN A 386 -5.50 4.97 -23.90
N ARG A 387 -5.73 4.09 -24.88
CA ARG A 387 -4.68 3.59 -25.79
C ARG A 387 -4.90 3.92 -27.28
N ASP A 388 -5.96 4.65 -27.59
CA ASP A 388 -6.50 4.90 -28.93
C ASP A 388 -5.95 6.17 -29.61
N GLY A 389 -4.89 6.76 -29.05
CA GLY A 389 -4.28 7.97 -29.59
C GLY A 389 -5.09 9.25 -29.37
N LYS A 390 -6.13 9.24 -28.52
CA LYS A 390 -6.91 10.43 -28.20
C LYS A 390 -6.37 11.16 -26.97
N GLY A 391 -6.70 12.45 -26.90
CA GLY A 391 -6.28 13.32 -25.80
C GLY A 391 -4.77 13.56 -25.85
N GLU A 392 -4.11 13.31 -24.73
CA GLU A 392 -2.65 13.39 -24.60
C GLU A 392 -1.95 12.04 -24.81
N TYR A 393 -2.70 10.95 -24.98
CA TYR A 393 -2.16 9.61 -25.04
C TYR A 393 -1.75 9.22 -26.46
N ARG A 394 -0.67 8.45 -26.56
CA ARG A 394 -0.20 7.84 -27.81
C ARG A 394 -1.03 6.62 -28.19
N GLU A 395 -1.26 6.44 -29.49
CA GLU A 395 -1.82 5.21 -30.06
C GLU A 395 -0.85 4.04 -29.84
N ARG A 396 -1.29 3.05 -29.08
CA ARG A 396 -0.44 1.92 -28.67
C ARG A 396 -1.22 0.62 -28.46
N HIS A 397 -2.41 0.45 -29.02
CA HIS A 397 -3.24 -0.74 -28.79
C HIS A 397 -2.55 -2.07 -29.14
N ASN A 398 -1.59 -2.05 -30.07
CA ASN A 398 -0.90 -3.26 -30.55
C ASN A 398 0.47 -3.51 -29.90
N GLU A 399 0.78 -2.80 -28.82
CA GLU A 399 2.10 -2.80 -28.18
C GLU A 399 2.00 -3.11 -26.69
N ILE A 400 3.04 -3.71 -26.11
CA ILE A 400 3.17 -3.90 -24.66
C ILE A 400 4.59 -3.49 -24.28
N LEU A 401 4.72 -2.64 -23.26
CA LEU A 401 6.00 -2.29 -22.68
C LEU A 401 6.40 -3.32 -21.63
N PHE A 402 7.58 -3.92 -21.79
CA PHE A 402 8.19 -4.81 -20.81
C PHE A 402 9.35 -4.11 -20.12
N ILE A 403 9.34 -4.10 -18.79
CA ILE A 403 10.44 -3.56 -17.96
C ILE A 403 10.94 -4.66 -17.00
N ASP A 404 12.24 -4.90 -17.00
CA ASP A 404 12.92 -5.81 -16.08
C ASP A 404 13.75 -5.02 -15.07
N ALA A 405 13.14 -4.72 -13.92
CA ALA A 405 13.79 -4.00 -12.85
C ALA A 405 14.52 -4.92 -11.85
N ARG A 406 14.70 -6.23 -12.12
CA ARG A 406 15.23 -7.19 -11.13
C ARG A 406 16.62 -6.82 -10.57
N GLN A 407 17.44 -6.15 -11.37
CA GLN A 407 18.78 -5.72 -10.97
C GLN A 407 18.80 -4.41 -10.17
N LYS A 408 17.67 -3.67 -10.13
CA LYS A 408 17.53 -2.46 -9.34
C LYS A 408 17.41 -2.77 -7.83
N GLY A 409 17.44 -1.72 -7.03
CA GLY A 409 17.21 -1.75 -5.60
C GLY A 409 18.46 -2.07 -4.78
N SER A 410 18.61 -1.31 -3.71
CA SER A 410 19.71 -1.43 -2.75
C SER A 410 19.25 -2.13 -1.46
N SER A 411 20.17 -2.81 -0.77
CA SER A 411 19.84 -3.49 0.49
C SER A 411 19.68 -2.47 1.62
N VAL A 412 18.46 -2.34 2.15
CA VAL A 412 18.16 -1.53 3.35
C VAL A 412 18.43 -2.32 4.62
N SER A 413 18.24 -3.64 4.56
CA SER A 413 18.63 -4.57 5.62
C SER A 413 19.13 -5.88 5.00
N ARG A 414 19.60 -6.82 5.83
CA ARG A 414 19.97 -8.17 5.36
C ARG A 414 18.82 -8.89 4.65
N ARG A 415 17.57 -8.54 4.96
CA ARG A 415 16.36 -9.22 4.48
C ARG A 415 15.56 -8.41 3.47
N GLN A 416 15.89 -7.14 3.27
CA GLN A 416 15.05 -6.21 2.49
C GLN A 416 15.87 -5.37 1.52
N LYS A 417 15.34 -5.25 0.31
CA LYS A 417 15.73 -4.24 -0.66
C LYS A 417 14.70 -3.10 -0.70
N ALA A 418 15.13 -1.92 -1.11
CA ALA A 418 14.23 -0.85 -1.55
C ALA A 418 14.78 -0.24 -2.83
N LEU A 419 13.87 0.26 -3.66
CA LEU A 419 14.23 1.09 -4.82
C LEU A 419 14.61 2.48 -4.32
N SER A 420 15.64 3.09 -4.92
CA SER A 420 15.91 4.51 -4.69
C SER A 420 14.94 5.38 -5.50
N GLU A 421 14.81 6.65 -5.12
CA GLU A 421 13.97 7.62 -5.85
C GLU A 421 14.43 7.73 -7.31
N GLU A 422 15.74 7.73 -7.57
CA GLU A 422 16.28 7.79 -8.93
C GLU A 422 15.92 6.55 -9.77
N GLU A 423 15.93 5.36 -9.16
CA GLU A 423 15.51 4.13 -9.85
C GLU A 423 14.00 4.11 -10.12
N ILE A 424 13.21 4.68 -9.20
CA ILE A 424 11.76 4.81 -9.38
C ILE A 424 11.46 5.79 -10.52
N ASP A 425 12.10 6.95 -10.52
CA ASP A 425 11.93 7.97 -11.56
C ASP A 425 12.39 7.43 -12.94
N GLU A 426 13.50 6.69 -12.99
CA GLU A 426 13.97 6.03 -14.23
C GLU A 426 12.92 5.06 -14.81
N ILE A 427 12.30 4.22 -13.97
CA ILE A 427 11.27 3.27 -14.42
C ILE A 427 9.99 4.01 -14.84
N ALA A 428 9.56 5.01 -14.08
CA ALA A 428 8.38 5.80 -14.38
C ALA A 428 8.54 6.58 -15.69
N ASP A 429 9.68 7.23 -15.90
CA ASP A 429 10.00 7.98 -17.11
C ASP A 429 9.90 7.11 -18.38
N VAL A 430 10.36 5.85 -18.32
CA VAL A 430 10.23 4.92 -19.45
C VAL A 430 8.76 4.64 -19.76
N TYR A 431 7.92 4.46 -18.75
CA TYR A 431 6.49 4.23 -18.95
C TYR A 431 5.75 5.50 -19.43
N HIS A 432 6.13 6.68 -18.94
CA HIS A 432 5.52 7.94 -19.40
C HIS A 432 5.85 8.20 -20.86
N LYS A 433 7.11 8.01 -21.28
CA LYS A 433 7.48 8.09 -22.70
C LYS A 433 6.66 7.12 -23.55
N PHE A 434 6.45 5.90 -23.09
CA PHE A 434 5.59 4.93 -23.80
C PHE A 434 4.15 5.41 -23.98
N LYS A 435 3.62 6.09 -22.97
CA LYS A 435 2.24 6.52 -22.86
C LYS A 435 1.94 7.81 -23.63
N PHE A 436 2.90 8.74 -23.71
CA PHE A 436 2.68 10.08 -24.26
C PHE A 436 3.56 10.45 -25.48
N ASP A 437 4.78 9.92 -25.60
CA ASP A 437 5.72 10.38 -26.63
C ASP A 437 5.50 9.65 -27.96
N GLU A 438 5.19 10.38 -29.04
CA GLU A 438 5.02 9.76 -30.37
C GLU A 438 6.30 9.08 -30.91
N GLU A 439 7.47 9.50 -30.42
CA GLU A 439 8.75 8.92 -30.80
C GLU A 439 8.94 7.53 -30.16
N PRO A 440 9.48 6.53 -30.90
CA PRO A 440 9.74 5.21 -30.34
C PRO A 440 10.69 5.28 -29.16
N ILE A 441 10.37 4.53 -28.11
CA ILE A 441 11.29 4.33 -26.98
C ILE A 441 12.48 3.52 -27.46
N GLU A 442 13.68 3.94 -27.05
CA GLU A 442 14.89 3.16 -27.26
C GLU A 442 14.87 1.89 -26.39
N ASP A 443 14.94 0.73 -27.03
CA ASP A 443 15.10 -0.55 -26.34
C ASP A 443 16.44 -0.58 -25.60
N VAL A 444 16.40 -0.88 -24.29
CA VAL A 444 17.61 -1.04 -23.47
C VAL A 444 17.74 -2.51 -23.08
N ALA A 445 18.77 -3.17 -23.61
CA ALA A 445 19.03 -4.59 -23.37
C ALA A 445 19.10 -4.90 -21.86
N GLY A 446 18.33 -5.89 -21.42
CA GLY A 446 18.22 -6.28 -20.01
C GLY A 446 17.36 -5.37 -19.13
N PHE A 447 16.82 -4.27 -19.66
CA PHE A 447 16.02 -3.31 -18.89
C PHE A 447 14.62 -3.07 -19.47
N CYS A 448 14.48 -2.58 -20.70
CA CYS A 448 13.17 -2.27 -21.26
C CYS A 448 13.05 -2.57 -22.76
N LYS A 449 11.84 -2.93 -23.20
CA LYS A 449 11.52 -3.18 -24.61
C LYS A 449 10.03 -3.03 -24.89
N VAL A 450 9.70 -2.40 -26.01
CA VAL A 450 8.34 -2.42 -26.57
C VAL A 450 8.19 -3.64 -27.49
N SER A 451 7.14 -4.45 -27.27
CA SER A 451 6.87 -5.65 -28.07
C SER A 451 5.46 -5.63 -28.65
N THR A 452 5.30 -6.21 -29.83
CA THR A 452 3.98 -6.33 -30.48
C THR A 452 3.15 -7.46 -29.89
N LEU A 453 1.83 -7.38 -29.99
CA LEU A 453 0.94 -8.48 -29.58
C LEU A 453 1.29 -9.80 -30.29
N ASN A 454 1.72 -9.77 -31.56
CA ASN A 454 2.12 -10.97 -32.30
C ASN A 454 3.36 -11.63 -31.69
N ALA A 455 4.37 -10.85 -31.29
CA ALA A 455 5.54 -11.39 -30.60
C ALA A 455 5.17 -12.05 -29.27
N VAL A 456 4.17 -11.50 -28.56
CA VAL A 456 3.66 -12.08 -27.32
C VAL A 456 2.90 -13.39 -27.58
N LYS A 457 2.11 -13.47 -28.67
CA LYS A 457 1.43 -14.69 -29.11
C LYS A 457 2.40 -15.81 -29.48
N GLU A 458 3.47 -15.48 -30.21
CA GLU A 458 4.54 -16.42 -30.54
C GLU A 458 5.23 -17.00 -29.30
N ASN A 459 5.23 -16.25 -28.19
CA ASN A 459 5.72 -16.67 -26.89
C ASN A 459 4.64 -17.30 -25.98
N ASP A 460 3.55 -17.83 -26.55
CA ASP A 460 2.44 -18.50 -25.83
C ASP A 460 1.80 -17.59 -24.77
N TYR A 461 1.62 -16.30 -25.10
CA TYR A 461 1.02 -15.30 -24.23
C TYR A 461 1.74 -15.12 -22.88
N LYS A 462 3.03 -15.43 -22.81
CA LYS A 462 3.84 -15.19 -21.60
C LYS A 462 4.21 -13.73 -21.51
N LEU A 463 4.01 -13.14 -20.33
CA LEU A 463 4.25 -11.72 -20.10
C LEU A 463 5.53 -11.44 -19.29
N THR A 464 6.42 -12.42 -19.15
CA THR A 464 7.68 -12.22 -18.41
C THR A 464 8.61 -11.27 -19.17
N PRO A 465 8.95 -10.08 -18.65
CA PRO A 465 9.83 -9.11 -19.30
C PRO A 465 11.16 -9.69 -19.81
N GLY A 466 11.79 -10.59 -19.04
CA GLY A 466 13.05 -11.24 -19.43
C GLY A 466 13.02 -12.03 -20.74
N ILE A 467 11.83 -12.38 -21.28
CA ILE A 467 11.70 -13.00 -22.62
C ILE A 467 11.97 -11.95 -23.72
N TYR A 468 11.66 -10.69 -23.46
CA TYR A 468 11.61 -9.61 -24.45
C TYR A 468 12.84 -8.71 -24.38
N VAL A 469 13.25 -8.30 -23.18
CA VAL A 469 14.32 -7.30 -22.99
C VAL A 469 15.73 -7.84 -23.28
N GLY A 470 15.88 -9.16 -23.42
CA GLY A 470 17.18 -9.80 -23.59
C GLY A 470 18.03 -9.75 -22.31
N THR A 471 19.34 -9.89 -22.47
CA THR A 471 20.32 -9.74 -21.37
C THR A 471 21.24 -8.57 -21.70
N GLU A 472 21.64 -7.80 -20.69
CA GLU A 472 22.78 -6.88 -20.85
C GLU A 472 23.97 -7.65 -21.42
N GLU A 473 24.70 -7.05 -22.35
CA GLU A 473 26.01 -7.56 -22.75
C GLU A 473 26.93 -7.48 -21.52
N VAL A 474 27.02 -8.59 -20.78
CA VAL A 474 28.11 -8.78 -19.83
C VAL A 474 29.40 -8.65 -20.64
N GLU A 475 30.32 -7.76 -20.23
CA GLU A 475 31.69 -7.76 -20.78
C GLU A 475 32.17 -9.20 -20.80
N GLY A 476 32.22 -9.78 -22.00
CA GLY A 476 32.53 -11.19 -22.15
C GLY A 476 33.86 -11.45 -21.46
N ASP A 477 34.00 -12.62 -20.86
CA ASP A 477 35.28 -13.14 -20.36
C ASP A 477 36.33 -13.35 -21.47
N GLY A 478 36.06 -12.83 -22.68
CA GLY A 478 36.83 -13.02 -23.91
C GLY A 478 36.61 -14.38 -24.55
N ILE A 479 35.76 -15.23 -23.97
CA ILE A 479 35.58 -16.62 -24.39
C ILE A 479 34.40 -16.70 -25.38
N PRO A 480 34.62 -17.17 -26.62
CA PRO A 480 33.54 -17.41 -27.58
C PRO A 480 32.45 -18.33 -27.01
N PHE A 481 31.20 -18.07 -27.37
CA PHE A 481 30.05 -18.83 -26.90
C PHE A 481 30.21 -20.34 -27.12
N GLU A 482 30.73 -20.75 -28.28
CA GLU A 482 30.96 -22.15 -28.63
C GLU A 482 31.93 -22.83 -27.66
N GLU A 483 32.98 -22.13 -27.22
CA GLU A 483 33.98 -22.64 -26.31
C GLU A 483 33.41 -22.78 -24.88
N LYS A 484 32.65 -21.77 -24.44
CA LYS A 484 31.98 -21.78 -23.14
C LYS A 484 30.86 -22.82 -23.06
N MET A 485 30.12 -23.02 -24.15
CA MET A 485 29.06 -24.03 -24.23
C MET A 485 29.64 -25.45 -24.18
N GLU A 486 30.76 -25.71 -24.86
CA GLU A 486 31.44 -27.00 -24.75
C GLU A 486 32.04 -27.24 -23.36
N GLU A 487 32.57 -26.20 -22.70
CA GLU A 487 33.01 -26.31 -21.31
C GLU A 487 31.84 -26.66 -20.36
N LEU A 488 30.74 -25.91 -20.45
CA LEU A 488 29.55 -26.13 -19.62
C LEU A 488 28.93 -27.50 -19.87
N ARG A 489 28.86 -27.95 -21.13
CA ARG A 489 28.40 -29.29 -21.50
C ARG A 489 29.31 -30.37 -20.91
N THR A 490 30.62 -30.21 -21.02
CA THR A 490 31.60 -31.15 -20.45
C THR A 490 31.47 -31.23 -18.93
N ARG A 491 31.29 -30.08 -18.28
CA ARG A 491 31.07 -29.99 -16.83
C ARG A 491 29.77 -30.67 -16.42
N LEU A 492 28.68 -30.44 -17.15
CA LEU A 492 27.38 -31.08 -16.89
C LEU A 492 27.47 -32.60 -17.02
N LEU A 493 28.14 -33.11 -18.05
CA LEU A 493 28.36 -34.55 -18.23
C LEU A 493 29.14 -35.16 -17.06
N LYS A 494 30.20 -34.50 -16.59
CA LYS A 494 30.93 -34.94 -15.37
C LYS A 494 30.04 -34.93 -14.12
N GLN A 495 29.13 -33.96 -14.01
CA GLN A 495 28.19 -33.92 -12.89
C GLN A 495 27.18 -35.07 -12.96
N PHE A 496 26.75 -35.48 -14.15
CA PHE A 496 25.94 -36.70 -14.31
C PHE A 496 26.72 -37.96 -13.93
N GLU A 497 27.97 -38.11 -14.39
CA GLU A 497 28.81 -39.26 -14.00
C GLU A 497 28.99 -39.35 -12.47
N GLU A 498 29.25 -38.22 -11.79
CA GLU A 498 29.39 -38.21 -10.34
C GLU A 498 28.05 -38.50 -9.63
N SER A 499 26.94 -38.00 -10.17
CA SER A 499 25.59 -38.31 -9.67
C SER A 499 25.30 -39.82 -9.74
N ASP A 500 25.59 -40.44 -10.89
CA ASP A 500 25.40 -41.88 -11.09
C ASP A 500 26.28 -42.69 -10.14
N ARG A 501 27.55 -42.30 -9.98
CA ARG A 501 28.47 -42.94 -9.02
C ARG A 501 27.96 -42.88 -7.59
N LEU A 502 27.48 -41.70 -7.17
CA LEU A 502 26.92 -41.52 -5.82
C LEU A 502 25.64 -42.34 -5.64
N GLN A 503 24.80 -42.41 -6.66
CA GLN A 503 23.58 -43.22 -6.66
C GLN A 503 23.88 -44.73 -6.55
N GLU A 504 24.89 -45.23 -7.29
CA GLU A 504 25.35 -46.62 -7.16
C GLU A 504 25.90 -46.91 -5.76
N LYS A 505 26.70 -46.00 -5.21
CA LYS A 505 27.22 -46.14 -3.85
C LYS A 505 26.08 -46.22 -2.82
N ILE A 506 25.08 -45.34 -2.92
CA ILE A 506 23.90 -45.37 -2.05
C ILE A 506 23.16 -46.71 -2.15
N LYS A 507 22.95 -47.24 -3.37
CA LYS A 507 22.31 -48.54 -3.58
C LYS A 507 23.10 -49.67 -2.90
N LYS A 508 24.43 -49.67 -3.04
CA LYS A 508 25.30 -50.67 -2.43
C LYS A 508 25.31 -50.59 -0.90
N ASP A 509 25.32 -49.37 -0.36
CA ASP A 509 25.24 -49.15 1.09
C ASP A 509 23.87 -49.61 1.66
N LEU A 510 22.79 -49.45 0.89
CA LEU A 510 21.45 -49.97 1.22
C LEU A 510 21.38 -51.51 1.19
N GLU A 511 22.01 -52.17 0.22
CA GLU A 511 22.12 -53.63 0.18
C GLU A 511 22.87 -54.21 1.39
N GLY A 512 23.79 -53.45 1.98
CA GLY A 512 24.51 -53.85 3.20
C GLY A 512 23.73 -53.64 4.50
N LEU A 513 22.55 -53.01 4.46
CA LEU A 513 21.68 -52.72 5.60
C LEU A 513 20.44 -53.63 5.66
N ILE A 514 20.21 -54.44 4.63
CA ILE A 514 19.20 -55.52 4.55
C ILE A 514 19.91 -56.84 4.80
#